data_AF-A0A8T6IGY0-F1
#
_entry.id   AF-A0A8T6IGY0-F1
#
_cell.length_a   1.000
_cell.length_b   1.000
_cell.length_c   1.000
_cell.angle_alpha   90.00
_cell.angle_beta   90.00
_cell.angle_gamma   90.00
#
_symmetry.space_group_name_H-M   'P 1'
#
loop_
_entity.id
_entity.type
_entity.pdbx_description
1 polymer ?
#
loop_
_entity_poly.entity_id
_entity_poly.type
_entity_poly.pdbx_seq_one_letter_code
_entity_poly.pdbx_strand_id
1 'polypeptide(L)'
;MTTLDLLNVFVEFPGNLLFFLLVIALSQGSLFLAFGHRSRFPFEQATRRYMMAATGLVILWLIMLGAAFLTQFSNLEAGAYMPPMERLVYAITLLILAWCFLSADFQRWQNRSNLLVFGAAFALALLYINSARGWLSVYAEGMAFNATDSAKLWSGVTAALAGFCALLAFLNLKHIVDA
;
A
#
# COMPACT_ATOMS: atom_id res chain seq x y z
N MET A 1 -17.55 -8.69 -32.36
CA MET A 1 -16.29 -9.25 -31.79
C MET A 1 -15.42 -8.08 -31.41
N THR A 2 -15.58 -7.54 -30.20
CA THR A 2 -14.70 -6.49 -29.68
C THR A 2 -13.40 -7.17 -29.30
N THR A 3 -12.32 -6.87 -30.03
CA THR A 3 -10.97 -7.18 -29.59
C THR A 3 -10.83 -6.59 -28.20
N LEU A 4 -10.72 -7.45 -27.17
CA LEU A 4 -10.24 -7.05 -25.86
C LEU A 4 -8.98 -6.20 -26.12
N ASP A 5 -9.08 -4.89 -25.92
CA ASP A 5 -7.94 -3.99 -26.03
C ASP A 5 -7.10 -4.16 -24.77
N LEU A 6 -6.48 -5.35 -24.69
CA LEU A 6 -5.62 -5.76 -23.59
C LEU A 6 -4.52 -4.72 -23.41
N LEU A 7 -4.07 -4.06 -24.50
CA LEU A 7 -3.09 -2.98 -24.46
C LEU A 7 -3.57 -1.77 -23.66
N ASN A 8 -4.82 -1.34 -23.79
CA ASN A 8 -5.36 -0.24 -23.00
C ASN A 8 -5.51 -0.60 -21.52
N VAL A 9 -5.89 -1.85 -21.21
CA VAL A 9 -5.89 -2.38 -19.82
C VAL A 9 -4.46 -2.41 -19.22
N PHE A 10 -3.41 -2.51 -20.05
CA PHE A 10 -2.02 -2.49 -19.58
C PHE A 10 -1.46 -1.10 -19.32
N VAL A 11 -2.08 -0.02 -19.84
CA VAL A 11 -1.43 1.30 -19.93
C VAL A 11 -2.24 2.41 -19.26
N GLU A 12 -3.58 2.38 -19.29
CA GLU A 12 -4.40 3.46 -18.72
C GLU A 12 -4.53 3.36 -17.20
N PHE A 13 -4.28 4.49 -16.54
CA PHE A 13 -4.51 4.69 -15.12
C PHE A 13 -5.93 5.25 -14.96
N PRO A 14 -6.82 4.66 -14.14
CA PRO A 14 -6.60 3.68 -13.06
C PRO A 14 -6.74 2.23 -13.52
N GLY A 15 -5.84 1.34 -13.07
CA GLY A 15 -5.84 -0.07 -13.50
C GLY A 15 -4.60 -0.60 -14.20
N ASN A 16 -3.44 0.09 -14.16
CA ASN A 16 -2.22 -0.37 -14.83
C ASN A 16 -1.73 -1.73 -14.27
N LEU A 17 -2.08 -2.79 -15.00
CA LEU A 17 -1.86 -4.18 -14.61
C LEU A 17 -0.37 -4.54 -14.52
N LEU A 18 0.48 -3.93 -15.35
CA LEU A 18 1.94 -4.13 -15.31
C LEU A 18 2.56 -3.57 -14.03
N PHE A 19 2.13 -2.37 -13.61
CA PHE A 19 2.57 -1.80 -12.34
C PHE A 19 2.21 -2.71 -11.17
N PHE A 20 0.98 -3.25 -11.15
CA PHE A 20 0.54 -4.17 -10.09
C PHE A 20 1.35 -5.47 -10.09
N LEU A 21 1.52 -6.11 -11.25
CA LEU A 21 2.28 -7.35 -11.36
C LEU A 21 3.74 -7.15 -10.93
N LEU A 22 4.35 -6.03 -11.29
CA LEU A 22 5.71 -5.71 -10.91
C LEU A 22 5.83 -5.51 -9.39
N VAL A 23 4.93 -4.75 -8.78
CA VAL A 23 4.95 -4.54 -7.32
C VAL A 23 4.67 -5.84 -6.57
N ILE A 24 3.77 -6.69 -7.06
CA ILE A 24 3.52 -8.02 -6.49
C ILE A 24 4.76 -8.90 -6.60
N ALA A 25 5.39 -8.97 -7.79
CA ALA A 25 6.58 -9.77 -8.00
C ALA A 25 7.75 -9.32 -7.11
N LEU A 26 7.97 -8.01 -6.97
CA LEU A 26 8.97 -7.46 -6.06
C LEU A 26 8.64 -7.79 -4.59
N SER A 27 7.39 -7.62 -4.19
CA SER A 27 6.94 -7.93 -2.82
C SER A 27 7.09 -9.42 -2.49
N GLN A 28 6.82 -10.29 -3.46
CA GLN A 28 7.05 -11.74 -3.35
C GLN A 28 8.55 -12.06 -3.24
N GLY A 29 9.40 -11.41 -4.04
CA GLY A 29 10.85 -11.54 -3.94
C GLY A 29 11.36 -11.17 -2.54
N SER A 30 10.88 -10.05 -1.97
CA SER A 30 11.18 -9.66 -0.59
C SER A 30 10.67 -10.68 0.44
N LEU A 31 9.48 -11.24 0.24
CA LEU A 31 8.92 -12.28 1.10
C LEU A 31 9.77 -13.56 1.08
N PHE A 32 10.20 -14.01 -0.11
CA PHE A 32 11.06 -15.18 -0.25
C PHE A 32 12.43 -14.96 0.39
N LEU A 33 12.99 -13.75 0.27
CA LEU A 33 14.24 -13.39 0.92
C LEU A 33 14.09 -13.40 2.45
N ALA A 34 13.01 -12.82 2.98
CA ALA A 34 12.69 -12.86 4.41
C ALA A 34 12.44 -14.29 4.92
N PHE A 35 11.79 -15.14 4.12
CA PHE A 35 11.56 -16.55 4.44
C PHE A 35 12.87 -17.34 4.48
N GLY A 36 13.76 -17.10 3.52
CA GLY A 36 15.10 -17.67 3.49
C GLY A 36 15.93 -17.26 4.71
N HIS A 37 15.84 -15.99 5.14
CA HIS A 37 16.50 -15.50 6.34
C HIS A 37 15.94 -16.16 7.62
N ARG A 38 14.62 -16.31 7.72
CA ARG A 38 13.96 -17.01 8.85
C ARG A 38 14.39 -18.47 8.97
N SER A 39 14.56 -19.15 7.84
CA SER A 39 15.02 -20.54 7.83
C SER A 39 16.42 -20.70 8.44
N ARG A 40 17.27 -19.66 8.32
CA ARG A 40 18.63 -19.63 8.87
C ARG A 40 18.69 -19.09 10.31
N PHE A 41 17.86 -18.10 10.66
CA PHE A 41 17.85 -17.45 11.99
C PHE A 41 16.42 -17.37 12.57
N PRO A 42 15.85 -18.49 13.05
CA PRO A 42 14.43 -18.58 13.41
C PRO A 42 14.04 -17.84 14.70
N PHE A 43 15.01 -17.48 15.55
CA PHE A 43 14.76 -16.87 16.88
C PHE A 43 14.82 -15.33 16.90
N GLU A 44 15.17 -14.69 15.79
CA GLU A 44 15.23 -13.22 15.72
C GLU A 44 13.84 -12.59 15.55
N GLN A 45 13.45 -11.73 16.49
CA GLN A 45 12.16 -11.03 16.43
C GLN A 45 12.05 -10.10 15.21
N ALA A 46 13.16 -9.50 14.78
CA ALA A 46 13.21 -8.66 13.58
C ALA A 46 12.83 -9.46 12.33
N THR A 47 13.42 -10.65 12.14
CA THR A 47 13.13 -11.54 11.02
C THR A 47 11.64 -11.94 10.95
N ARG A 48 10.98 -12.20 12.09
CA ARG A 48 9.52 -12.46 12.12
C ARG A 48 8.69 -11.26 11.65
N ARG A 49 9.11 -10.04 11.98
CA ARG A 49 8.41 -8.80 11.60
C ARG A 49 8.57 -8.48 10.13
N TYR A 50 9.78 -8.61 9.58
CA TYR A 50 10.01 -8.49 8.14
C TYR A 50 9.12 -9.45 7.35
N MET A 51 8.97 -10.69 7.82
CA MET A 51 8.07 -11.66 7.21
C MET A 51 6.59 -11.25 7.31
N MET A 52 6.13 -10.72 8.45
CA MET A 52 4.76 -10.22 8.62
C MET A 52 4.47 -9.02 7.72
N ALA A 53 5.40 -8.06 7.64
CA ALA A 53 5.29 -6.90 6.77
C ALA A 53 5.25 -7.31 5.30
N ALA A 54 6.17 -8.17 4.85
CA ALA A 54 6.19 -8.68 3.48
C ALA A 54 4.91 -9.46 3.13
N THR A 55 4.42 -10.31 4.04
CA THR A 55 3.15 -11.02 3.85
C THR A 55 1.98 -10.04 3.73
N GLY A 56 1.93 -9.03 4.61
CA GLY A 56 0.90 -8.00 4.59
C GLY A 56 0.89 -7.20 3.30
N LEU A 57 2.07 -6.82 2.78
CA LEU A 57 2.20 -6.16 1.48
C LEU A 57 1.69 -7.05 0.36
N VAL A 58 2.13 -8.31 0.28
CA VAL A 58 1.64 -9.24 -0.75
C VAL A 58 0.12 -9.37 -0.71
N ILE A 59 -0.48 -9.58 0.47
CA ILE A 59 -1.94 -9.68 0.61
C ILE A 59 -2.62 -8.38 0.15
N LEU A 60 -2.12 -7.23 0.57
CA LEU A 60 -2.69 -5.93 0.21
C LEU A 60 -2.72 -5.70 -1.31
N TRP A 61 -1.61 -5.99 -1.98
CA TRP A 61 -1.52 -5.86 -3.44
C TRP A 61 -2.33 -6.92 -4.17
N LEU A 62 -2.47 -8.14 -3.62
CA LEU A 62 -3.38 -9.15 -4.16
C LEU A 62 -4.85 -8.73 -4.05
N ILE A 63 -5.25 -8.10 -2.94
CA ILE A 63 -6.60 -7.53 -2.79
C ILE A 63 -6.84 -6.45 -3.85
N MET A 64 -5.86 -5.59 -4.07
CA MET A 64 -5.92 -4.54 -5.10
C MET A 64 -6.05 -5.12 -6.51
N LEU A 65 -5.23 -6.12 -6.83
CA LEU A 65 -5.32 -6.84 -8.10
C LEU A 65 -6.67 -7.52 -8.26
N GLY A 66 -7.18 -8.17 -7.22
CA GLY A 66 -8.50 -8.79 -7.20
C GLY A 66 -9.62 -7.78 -7.47
N ALA A 67 -9.55 -6.59 -6.86
CA ALA A 67 -10.52 -5.52 -7.13
C ALA A 67 -10.45 -5.02 -8.58
N ALA A 68 -9.25 -4.86 -9.15
CA ALA A 68 -9.10 -4.51 -10.56
C ALA A 68 -9.75 -5.57 -11.47
N PHE A 69 -9.51 -6.85 -11.22
CA PHE A 69 -10.18 -7.93 -11.96
C PHE A 69 -11.70 -7.90 -11.78
N LEU A 70 -12.20 -7.70 -10.56
CA LEU A 70 -13.65 -7.63 -10.31
C LEU A 70 -14.31 -6.49 -11.09
N THR A 71 -13.68 -5.33 -11.18
CA THR A 71 -14.21 -4.21 -11.98
C THR A 71 -14.30 -4.59 -13.46
N GLN A 72 -13.28 -5.25 -13.99
CA GLN A 72 -13.25 -5.71 -15.39
C GLN A 72 -14.33 -6.78 -15.67
N PHE A 73 -14.45 -7.80 -14.80
CA PHE A 73 -15.42 -8.89 -15.01
C PHE A 73 -16.87 -8.48 -14.78
N SER A 74 -17.10 -7.46 -13.95
CA SER A 74 -18.44 -6.99 -13.61
C SER A 74 -18.93 -5.85 -14.51
N ASN A 75 -18.18 -5.50 -15.57
CA ASN A 75 -18.42 -4.33 -16.43
C ASN A 75 -18.60 -3.03 -15.63
N LEU A 76 -17.89 -2.90 -14.51
CA LEU A 76 -17.87 -1.67 -13.73
C LEU A 76 -16.78 -0.76 -14.30
N GLU A 77 -17.09 0.52 -14.44
CA GLU A 77 -16.10 1.51 -14.86
C GLU A 77 -15.01 1.63 -13.78
N ALA A 78 -13.78 1.24 -14.13
CA ALA A 78 -12.64 1.27 -13.20
C ALA A 78 -12.43 2.69 -12.63
N GLY A 79 -12.65 3.73 -13.45
CA GLY A 79 -12.59 5.13 -13.02
C GLY A 79 -13.54 5.48 -11.85
N ALA A 80 -14.68 4.82 -11.75
CA ALA A 80 -15.67 5.08 -10.70
C ALA A 80 -15.27 4.50 -9.33
N TYR A 81 -14.49 3.41 -9.29
CA TYR A 81 -14.26 2.65 -8.06
C TYR A 81 -12.80 2.55 -7.63
N MET A 82 -11.87 2.50 -8.58
CA MET A 82 -10.45 2.29 -8.28
C MET A 82 -9.80 3.48 -7.55
N PRO A 83 -9.97 4.76 -7.95
CA PRO A 83 -9.06 5.81 -7.51
C PRO A 83 -8.94 5.96 -5.97
N PRO A 84 -10.02 5.98 -5.17
CA PRO A 84 -9.89 6.03 -3.70
C PRO A 84 -9.21 4.80 -3.11
N MET A 85 -9.44 3.62 -3.70
CA MET A 85 -8.85 2.36 -3.25
C MET A 85 -7.35 2.33 -3.54
N GLU A 86 -6.90 2.82 -4.69
CA GLU A 86 -5.47 2.93 -5.02
C GLU A 86 -4.73 3.80 -4.00
N ARG A 87 -5.31 4.94 -3.62
CA ARG A 87 -4.72 5.82 -2.60
C ARG A 87 -4.61 5.15 -1.24
N LEU A 88 -5.63 4.38 -0.85
CA LEU A 88 -5.60 3.61 0.40
C LEU A 88 -4.46 2.57 0.37
N VAL A 89 -4.33 1.80 -0.71
CA VAL A 89 -3.28 0.77 -0.83
C VAL A 89 -1.88 1.38 -0.74
N TYR A 90 -1.66 2.53 -1.38
CA TYR A 90 -0.37 3.23 -1.28
C TYR A 90 -0.08 3.71 0.14
N ALA A 91 -1.08 4.28 0.82
CA ALA A 91 -0.93 4.74 2.20
C ALA A 91 -0.67 3.59 3.18
N ILE A 92 -1.40 2.47 3.04
CA ILE A 92 -1.20 1.27 3.88
C ILE A 92 0.18 0.65 3.59
N THR A 93 0.64 0.63 2.33
CA THR A 93 1.98 0.17 1.98
C THR A 93 3.05 0.97 2.73
N LEU A 94 2.97 2.30 2.70
CA LEU A 94 3.88 3.16 3.45
C LEU A 94 3.79 2.90 4.95
N LEU A 95 2.59 2.71 5.49
CA LEU A 95 2.38 2.45 6.91
C LEU A 95 2.98 1.11 7.37
N ILE A 96 2.82 0.05 6.58
CA ILE A 96 3.42 -1.27 6.86
C ILE A 96 4.95 -1.18 6.83
N LEU A 97 5.51 -0.44 5.85
CA LEU A 97 6.95 -0.21 5.78
C LEU A 97 7.44 0.60 6.99
N ALA A 98 6.75 1.69 7.35
CA ALA A 98 7.05 2.50 8.53
C ALA A 98 7.08 1.65 9.80
N TRP A 99 6.07 0.81 9.99
CA TRP A 99 5.96 -0.11 11.12
C TRP A 99 7.13 -1.07 11.20
N CYS A 100 7.51 -1.64 10.05
CA CYS A 100 8.58 -2.60 9.93
C CYS A 100 9.91 -2.00 10.40
N PHE A 101 10.26 -0.81 9.90
CA PHE A 101 11.50 -0.13 10.26
C PHE A 101 11.49 0.42 11.69
N LEU A 102 10.38 0.99 12.17
CA LEU A 102 10.31 1.56 13.52
C LEU A 102 10.44 0.50 14.62
N SER A 103 9.95 -0.71 14.35
CA SER A 103 9.81 -1.76 15.36
C SER A 103 10.92 -2.80 15.32
N ALA A 104 11.78 -2.83 14.29
CA ALA A 104 12.80 -3.86 14.15
C ALA A 104 13.84 -3.81 15.30
N ASP A 105 14.29 -2.61 15.69
CA ASP A 105 15.44 -2.46 16.59
C ASP A 105 15.09 -2.07 18.04
N PHE A 106 13.90 -1.51 18.27
CA PHE A 106 13.53 -0.97 19.60
C PHE A 106 12.42 -1.78 20.28
N GLN A 107 12.81 -2.77 21.07
CA GLN A 107 11.90 -3.63 21.86
C GLN A 107 10.98 -2.82 22.81
N ARG A 108 11.45 -1.65 23.29
CA ARG A 108 10.70 -0.75 24.18
C ARG A 108 9.47 -0.10 23.51
N TRP A 109 9.45 0.03 22.18
CA TRP A 109 8.36 0.68 21.42
C TRP A 109 7.39 -0.30 20.78
N GLN A 110 7.58 -1.60 21.02
CA GLN A 110 6.86 -2.70 20.39
C GLN A 110 5.32 -2.57 20.48
N ASN A 111 4.75 -2.34 21.66
CA ASN A 111 3.30 -2.28 21.83
C ASN A 111 2.71 -0.95 21.34
N ARG A 112 3.43 0.16 21.50
CA ARG A 112 2.99 1.49 21.07
C ARG A 112 3.00 1.62 19.54
N SER A 113 4.01 1.06 18.89
CA SER A 113 4.12 1.04 17.44
C SER A 113 2.95 0.26 16.81
N ASN A 114 2.60 -0.90 17.37
CA ASN A 114 1.44 -1.66 16.89
C ASN A 114 0.14 -0.86 17.04
N LEU A 115 -0.10 -0.23 18.20
CA LEU A 115 -1.30 0.57 18.44
C LEU A 115 -1.38 1.76 17.48
N LEU A 116 -0.26 2.46 17.24
CA LEU A 116 -0.18 3.58 16.30
C LEU A 116 -0.50 3.13 14.87
N VAL A 117 -0.02 1.97 14.45
CA VAL A 117 -0.26 1.43 13.12
C VAL A 117 -1.70 0.98 12.94
N PHE A 118 -2.28 0.31 13.94
CA PHE A 118 -3.71 -0.02 13.89
C PHE A 118 -4.58 1.24 13.89
N GLY A 119 -4.24 2.24 14.72
CA GLY A 119 -4.94 3.53 14.75
C GLY A 119 -4.84 4.29 13.42
N ALA A 120 -3.64 4.34 12.82
CA ALA A 120 -3.42 4.96 11.52
C ALA A 120 -4.14 4.20 10.40
N ALA A 121 -4.09 2.87 10.38
CA ALA A 121 -4.82 2.06 9.41
C ALA A 121 -6.33 2.27 9.53
N PHE A 122 -6.85 2.37 10.75
CA PHE A 122 -8.25 2.69 11.01
C PHE A 122 -8.62 4.10 10.50
N ALA A 123 -7.79 5.11 10.77
CA ALA A 123 -7.99 6.46 10.25
C ALA A 123 -7.96 6.51 8.72
N LEU A 124 -7.03 5.78 8.08
CA LEU A 124 -6.97 5.64 6.62
C LEU A 124 -8.22 4.96 6.06
N ALA A 125 -8.77 3.95 6.74
CA ALA A 125 -10.01 3.32 6.36
C ALA A 125 -11.21 4.29 6.44
N LEU A 126 -11.28 5.13 7.48
CA LEU A 126 -12.29 6.19 7.58
C LEU A 126 -12.15 7.21 6.46
N LEU A 127 -10.92 7.63 6.14
CA LEU A 127 -10.65 8.55 5.02
C LEU A 127 -11.07 7.94 3.68
N TYR A 128 -10.82 6.65 3.48
CA TYR A 128 -11.28 5.89 2.32
C TYR A 128 -12.81 5.86 2.23
N ILE A 129 -13.51 5.51 3.31
CA ILE A 129 -14.98 5.49 3.32
C ILE A 129 -15.53 6.87 2.97
N ASN A 130 -14.97 7.94 3.55
CA ASN A 130 -15.38 9.31 3.26
C ASN A 130 -15.14 9.67 1.78
N SER A 131 -13.95 9.33 1.26
CA SER A 131 -13.58 9.58 -0.14
C SER A 131 -14.47 8.82 -1.12
N ALA A 132 -14.72 7.52 -0.86
CA ALA A 132 -15.52 6.66 -1.72
C ALA A 132 -16.98 7.11 -1.80
N ARG A 133 -17.56 7.58 -0.69
CA ARG A 133 -18.94 8.09 -0.65
C ARG A 133 -19.11 9.36 -1.49
N GLY A 134 -18.14 10.28 -1.46
CA GLY A 134 -18.19 11.51 -2.23
C GLY A 134 -17.75 11.36 -3.69
N TRP A 135 -16.95 10.33 -4.00
CA TRP A 135 -16.35 10.17 -5.32
C TRP A 135 -17.38 9.86 -6.41
N LEU A 136 -18.34 8.97 -6.16
CA LEU A 136 -19.29 8.53 -7.18
C LEU A 136 -20.13 9.69 -7.75
N SER A 137 -20.51 10.67 -6.94
CA SER A 137 -21.26 11.84 -7.41
C SER A 137 -20.41 12.75 -8.28
N VAL A 138 -19.15 12.97 -7.89
CA VAL A 138 -18.21 13.83 -8.62
C VAL A 138 -17.75 13.18 -9.93
N TYR A 139 -17.60 11.86 -9.94
CA TYR A 139 -17.27 11.11 -11.14
C TYR A 139 -18.36 11.21 -12.21
N ALA A 140 -19.63 11.17 -11.81
CA ALA A 140 -20.77 11.34 -12.73
C ALA A 140 -20.79 12.71 -13.44
N GLU A 141 -20.13 13.72 -12.85
CA GLU A 141 -19.95 15.05 -13.45
C GLU A 141 -18.77 15.10 -14.44
N GLY A 142 -18.09 13.97 -14.68
CA GLY A 142 -16.95 13.86 -15.60
C GLY A 142 -15.63 14.42 -15.05
N MET A 143 -15.56 14.72 -13.74
CA MET A 143 -14.33 15.22 -13.12
C MET A 143 -13.30 14.10 -12.91
N ALA A 144 -12.03 14.41 -13.16
CA ALA A 144 -10.92 13.52 -12.84
C ALA A 144 -10.63 13.50 -11.33
N PHE A 145 -10.32 12.32 -10.77
CA PHE A 145 -10.08 12.16 -9.33
C PHE A 145 -9.00 13.11 -8.81
N ASN A 146 -7.93 13.30 -9.58
CA ASN A 146 -6.80 14.14 -9.22
C ASN A 146 -7.13 15.64 -9.10
N ALA A 147 -8.27 16.10 -9.63
CA ALA A 147 -8.74 17.47 -9.48
C ALA A 147 -9.52 17.69 -8.17
N THR A 148 -9.91 16.61 -7.48
CA THR A 148 -10.77 16.68 -6.29
C THR A 148 -10.00 17.03 -5.02
N ASP A 149 -10.70 17.56 -4.03
CA ASP A 149 -10.12 17.80 -2.70
C ASP A 149 -9.76 16.51 -1.99
N SER A 150 -10.48 15.41 -2.25
CA SER A 150 -10.13 14.07 -1.78
C SER A 150 -8.72 13.68 -2.24
N ALA A 151 -8.38 13.90 -3.52
CA ALA A 151 -7.03 13.61 -4.01
C ALA A 151 -5.96 14.47 -3.32
N LYS A 152 -6.23 15.76 -3.09
CA LYS A 152 -5.29 16.64 -2.34
C LYS A 152 -5.06 16.13 -0.92
N LEU A 153 -6.12 15.72 -0.22
CA LEU A 153 -6.04 15.15 1.12
C LEU A 153 -5.21 13.86 1.13
N TRP A 154 -5.46 12.94 0.19
CA TRP A 154 -4.68 11.72 0.04
C TRP A 154 -3.20 12.00 -0.24
N SER A 155 -2.89 12.96 -1.12
CA SER A 155 -1.52 13.38 -1.40
C SER A 155 -0.84 13.96 -0.15
N GLY A 156 -1.54 14.78 0.63
CA GLY A 156 -1.02 15.31 1.90
C GLY A 156 -0.71 14.22 2.92
N VAL A 157 -1.64 13.27 3.11
CA VAL A 157 -1.47 12.15 4.05
C VAL A 157 -0.33 11.23 3.62
N THR A 158 -0.27 10.86 2.34
CA THR A 158 0.80 10.00 1.81
C THR A 158 2.16 10.68 1.85
N ALA A 159 2.23 11.98 1.55
CA ALA A 159 3.47 12.76 1.69
C ALA A 159 3.93 12.84 3.15
N ALA A 160 3.01 13.05 4.10
CA ALA A 160 3.34 13.06 5.53
C ALA A 160 3.87 11.69 6.00
N LEU A 161 3.23 10.59 5.57
CA LEU A 161 3.69 9.23 5.86
C LEU A 161 5.07 8.95 5.25
N ALA A 162 5.27 9.32 3.98
CA ALA A 162 6.56 9.13 3.31
C ALA A 162 7.67 9.96 3.97
N GLY A 163 7.40 11.22 4.34
CA GLY A 163 8.34 12.06 5.07
C GLY A 163 8.70 11.49 6.44
N PHE A 164 7.71 10.93 7.15
CA PHE A 164 7.95 10.22 8.41
C PHE A 164 8.81 8.97 8.21
N CYS A 165 8.52 8.13 7.20
CA CYS A 165 9.36 6.98 6.86
C CYS A 165 10.80 7.38 6.52
N ALA A 166 10.98 8.43 5.71
CA ALA A 166 12.29 8.92 5.30
C ALA A 166 13.09 9.44 6.51
N LEU A 167 12.43 10.19 7.41
CA LEU A 167 13.04 10.66 8.65
C LEU A 167 13.49 9.48 9.52
N LEU A 168 12.64 8.46 9.68
CA LEU A 168 13.01 7.26 10.44
C LEU A 168 14.17 6.50 9.81
N ALA A 169 14.18 6.33 8.49
CA ALA A 169 15.29 5.70 7.78
C ALA A 169 16.59 6.49 8.01
N PHE A 170 16.54 7.82 7.90
CA PHE A 170 17.70 8.70 8.11
C PHE A 170 18.25 8.61 9.54
N LEU A 171 17.38 8.65 10.55
CA LEU A 171 17.78 8.57 11.96
C LEU A 171 18.43 7.21 12.30
N ASN A 172 18.01 6.13 11.63
CA ASN A 172 18.52 4.78 11.87
C ASN A 172 19.70 4.39 10.96
N LEU A 173 20.13 5.23 10.00
CA LEU A 173 21.31 4.95 9.16
C LEU A 173 22.56 4.63 9.99
N LYS A 174 22.70 5.28 11.16
CA LYS A 174 23.86 5.07 12.05
C LYS A 174 23.93 3.69 12.68
N HIS A 175 22.82 2.96 12.78
CA HIS A 175 22.81 1.60 13.35
C HIS A 175 23.04 0.51 12.29
N ILE A 176 22.89 0.84 11.00
CA ILE A 176 23.06 -0.13 9.90
C ILE A 176 24.54 -0.28 9.50
N VAL A 177 25.37 0.75 9.71
CA VAL A 177 26.79 0.74 9.31
C VAL A 177 27.68 -0.01 10.32
N ASP A 178 27.20 -0.22 11.55
CA ASP A 178 27.95 -0.85 12.64
C ASP A 178 27.68 -2.38 12.79
N ALA A 179 27.00 -3.01 11.83
CA ALA A 179 26.75 -4.46 11.77
C ALA A 179 27.50 -5.11 10.59
#